data_AF-E3N1C9-F1
#
_entry.id   AF-E3N1C9-F1
#
_cell.length_a   1.000
_cell.length_b   1.000
_cell.length_c   1.000
_cell.angle_alpha   90.00
_cell.angle_beta   90.00
_cell.angle_gamma   90.00
#
_symmetry.space_group_name_H-M   'P 1'
#
loop_
_entity.id
_entity.type
_entity.pdbx_description
1 polymer ?
#
loop_
_entity_poly.entity_id
_entity_poly.type
_entity_poly.pdbx_seq_one_letter_code
_entity_poly.pdbx_strand_id
1 'polypeptide(L)'
;MPTVPLQYETLKSVLLYIEPNIRFRISLRMPSISSLEKRIPLKIEDLKFSFFDTKVNKFSYRVGLYLDYGSNEIPFNAYGSNASGGSYKDIDQYGFTIYPGLNDVLPGDVDLRRGELYISSNDTDRIEQNLVQVLRIYKMELAERLNQQYIDDDETRRIAVGPWDELIGASTRERAAKKSVEDIQLAIETTREDLMPFNNRRNNWTPPYTACIQLSVKSTKGYQFQRVLYNKYLYEAEKAMHTKLLGNRDKTIFVKNLKFDLDNQVLRFPEGTILKIENLEVSGWSSSHFECLTNIIDPSSFPIQQLKMTSSLSSPDFRHSIAREAKSLIINNDTNEIDSWTPILLNLINRRVCLMNENRRDPPNNYVDLIENWLERGRPVGTTFSMGLKNENTAKQCLDTLKQRENVLGSSEKQVQLRINASLTLTVFYVEQPEDSFPCDSESKYRLRLKVVRNRSE
;
A
#
# COMPACT_ATOMS: atom_id res chain seq x y z
N MET A 1 5.12 5.28 49.54
CA MET A 1 4.97 6.72 49.27
C MET A 1 3.56 6.96 48.75
N PRO A 2 2.83 7.98 49.24
CA PRO A 2 1.54 8.33 48.65
C PRO A 2 1.77 8.88 47.23
N THR A 3 1.18 8.22 46.23
CA THR A 3 1.21 8.67 44.84
C THR A 3 0.20 9.80 44.68
N VAL A 4 0.69 11.04 44.56
CA VAL A 4 -0.18 12.19 44.24
C VAL A 4 -0.56 12.08 42.76
N PRO A 5 -1.85 11.92 42.42
CA PRO A 5 -2.27 11.86 41.03
C PRO A 5 -2.01 13.21 40.34
N LEU A 6 -1.60 13.17 39.07
CA LEU A 6 -1.41 14.37 38.28
C LEU A 6 -2.71 15.17 38.22
N GLN A 7 -2.63 16.46 38.51
CA GLN A 7 -3.75 17.39 38.38
C GLN A 7 -4.13 17.55 36.89
N TYR A 8 -5.40 17.90 36.65
CA TYR A 8 -6.01 17.91 35.31
C TYR A 8 -5.22 18.71 34.26
N GLU A 9 -4.83 19.95 34.57
CA GLU A 9 -4.10 20.80 33.61
C GLU A 9 -2.67 20.31 33.33
N THR A 10 -2.00 19.73 34.33
CA THR A 10 -0.69 19.09 34.13
C THR A 10 -0.81 17.87 33.22
N LEU A 11 -1.80 17.01 33.48
CA LEU A 11 -2.04 15.82 32.66
C LEU A 11 -2.37 16.18 31.21
N LYS A 12 -3.21 17.20 31.01
CA LYS A 12 -3.54 17.74 29.69
C LYS A 12 -2.31 18.25 28.94
N SER A 13 -1.44 18.99 29.64
CA SER A 13 -0.20 19.52 29.05
C SER A 13 0.76 18.40 28.66
N VAL A 14 0.89 17.37 29.51
CA VAL A 14 1.75 16.21 29.24
C VAL A 14 1.24 15.40 28.05
N LEU A 15 -0.06 15.06 28.01
CA LEU A 15 -0.67 14.26 26.94
C LEU A 15 -0.54 14.90 25.55
N LEU A 16 -0.41 16.23 25.46
CA LEU A 16 -0.21 16.94 24.20
C LEU A 16 1.10 16.55 23.49
N TYR A 17 2.14 16.22 24.25
CA TYR A 17 3.48 15.92 23.74
C TYR A 17 3.84 14.43 23.78
N ILE A 18 2.96 13.59 24.33
CA ILE A 18 3.16 12.14 24.33
C ILE A 18 2.92 11.57 22.93
N GLU A 19 3.80 10.64 22.55
CA GLU A 19 3.71 9.87 21.30
C GLU A 19 2.32 9.21 21.14
N PRO A 20 1.66 9.32 19.97
CA PRO A 20 0.29 8.85 19.74
C PRO A 20 -0.01 7.42 20.21
N ASN A 21 0.89 6.47 19.95
CA ASN A 21 0.68 5.06 20.29
C ASN A 21 0.73 4.81 21.79
N ILE A 22 1.48 5.62 22.55
CA ILE A 22 1.43 5.64 24.02
C ILE A 22 0.08 6.18 24.49
N ARG A 23 -0.42 7.27 23.88
CA ARG A 23 -1.74 7.83 24.21
C ARG A 23 -2.86 6.83 23.98
N PHE A 24 -2.83 6.07 22.88
CA PHE A 24 -3.82 5.02 22.62
C PHE A 24 -3.81 3.96 23.72
N ARG A 25 -2.64 3.51 24.16
CA ARG A 25 -2.52 2.54 25.27
C ARG A 25 -3.03 3.10 26.59
N ILE A 26 -2.73 4.37 26.89
CA ILE A 26 -3.26 5.07 28.06
C ILE A 26 -4.79 5.09 28.02
N SER A 27 -5.36 5.54 26.90
CA SER A 27 -6.82 5.64 26.70
C SER A 27 -7.50 4.27 26.83
N LEU A 28 -6.88 3.20 26.33
CA LEU A 28 -7.39 1.84 26.43
C LEU A 28 -7.30 1.24 27.84
N ARG A 29 -6.22 1.50 28.58
CA ARG A 29 -5.99 0.90 29.92
C ARG A 29 -6.56 1.73 31.06
N MET A 30 -6.80 3.02 30.86
CA MET A 30 -7.26 3.95 31.89
C MET A 30 -8.53 4.70 31.41
N PRO A 31 -9.71 4.09 31.57
CA PRO A 31 -10.98 4.69 31.13
C PRO A 31 -11.23 6.09 31.71
N SER A 32 -10.78 6.35 32.94
CA SER A 32 -10.88 7.66 33.62
C SER A 32 -10.12 8.79 32.91
N ILE A 33 -9.11 8.47 32.09
CA ILE A 33 -8.30 9.44 31.33
C ILE A 33 -8.70 9.47 29.86
N SER A 34 -9.42 8.45 29.36
CA SER A 34 -9.76 8.29 27.94
C SER A 34 -10.51 9.50 27.36
N SER A 35 -11.48 10.05 28.11
CA SER A 35 -12.25 11.23 27.69
C SER A 35 -11.37 12.48 27.56
N LEU A 36 -10.44 12.70 28.50
CA LEU A 36 -9.47 13.79 28.44
C LEU A 36 -8.51 13.61 27.26
N GLU A 37 -7.97 12.40 27.08
CA GLU A 37 -7.05 12.10 25.99
C GLU A 37 -7.68 12.38 24.62
N LYS A 38 -8.95 12.04 24.43
CA LYS A 38 -9.69 12.26 23.19
C LYS A 38 -9.99 13.73 22.88
N ARG A 39 -10.12 14.58 23.91
CA ARG A 39 -10.31 16.04 23.77
C ARG A 39 -9.04 16.78 23.37
N ILE A 40 -7.87 16.15 23.58
CA ILE A 40 -6.58 16.76 23.26
C ILE A 40 -6.25 16.47 21.80
N PRO A 41 -5.84 17.49 21.00
CA PRO A 41 -5.45 17.29 19.62
C PRO A 41 -4.42 16.16 19.47
N LEU A 42 -4.63 15.30 18.49
CA LEU A 42 -3.69 14.24 18.16
C LEU A 42 -2.80 14.71 17.00
N LYS A 43 -1.49 14.57 17.15
CA LYS A 43 -0.50 14.89 16.11
C LYS A 43 0.23 13.61 15.72
N ILE A 44 0.11 13.20 14.47
CA ILE A 44 0.74 12.03 13.89
C ILE A 44 1.74 12.51 12.83
N GLU A 45 2.95 11.96 12.85
CA GLU A 45 3.94 12.26 11.80
C GLU A 45 3.59 11.48 10.53
N ASP A 46 3.42 10.16 10.65
CA ASP A 46 3.13 9.26 9.53
C ASP A 46 1.89 8.43 9.80
N LEU A 47 0.88 8.52 8.93
CA LEU A 47 -0.29 7.64 8.93
C LEU A 47 -0.35 6.91 7.59
N LYS A 48 -0.25 5.58 7.61
CA LYS A 48 -0.35 4.74 6.41
C LYS A 48 -1.50 3.77 6.56
N PHE A 49 -2.37 3.70 5.56
CA PHE A 49 -3.33 2.61 5.39
C PHE A 49 -2.83 1.68 4.27
N SER A 50 -2.82 0.37 4.52
CA SER A 50 -2.42 -0.67 3.57
C SER A 50 -3.38 -1.86 3.64
N PHE A 51 -3.24 -2.82 2.71
CA PHE A 51 -4.10 -4.01 2.66
C PHE A 51 -4.00 -4.89 3.90
N PHE A 52 -2.84 -4.89 4.56
CA PHE A 52 -2.56 -5.83 5.66
C PHE A 52 -2.40 -5.15 7.02
N ASP A 53 -2.12 -3.85 7.02
CA ASP A 53 -1.84 -3.10 8.25
C ASP A 53 -2.11 -1.61 8.13
N THR A 54 -2.38 -1.00 9.28
CA THR A 54 -2.39 0.45 9.45
C THR A 54 -1.18 0.85 10.28
N LYS A 55 -0.38 1.79 9.78
CA LYS A 55 0.78 2.31 10.50
C LYS A 55 0.50 3.69 11.06
N VAL A 56 0.83 3.86 12.34
CA VAL A 56 0.84 5.16 13.02
C VAL A 56 2.26 5.38 13.53
N ASN A 57 2.97 6.33 12.91
CA ASN A 57 4.40 6.53 13.09
C ASN A 57 5.17 5.21 12.86
N LYS A 58 5.90 4.74 13.88
CA LYS A 58 6.71 3.51 13.83
C LYS A 58 5.95 2.24 14.25
N PHE A 59 4.66 2.34 14.52
CA PHE A 59 3.83 1.22 14.97
C PHE A 59 2.95 0.74 13.83
N SER A 60 2.88 -0.59 13.66
CA SER A 60 2.02 -1.26 12.67
C SER A 60 0.95 -2.06 13.40
N TYR A 61 -0.30 -1.81 13.04
CA TYR A 61 -1.50 -2.43 13.60
C TYR A 61 -2.12 -3.34 12.56
N ARG A 62 -2.25 -4.61 12.88
CA ARG A 62 -2.88 -5.63 12.02
C ARG A 62 -3.95 -6.36 12.79
N VAL A 63 -5.11 -6.53 12.17
CA VAL A 63 -6.17 -7.44 12.62
C VAL A 63 -6.14 -8.67 11.73
N GLY A 64 -6.19 -9.85 12.31
CA GLY A 64 -6.21 -11.09 11.55
C GLY A 64 -6.79 -12.26 12.34
N LEU A 65 -7.22 -13.29 11.62
CA LEU A 65 -7.73 -14.53 12.16
C LEU A 65 -6.57 -15.42 12.60
N TYR A 66 -6.52 -15.74 13.89
CA TYR A 66 -5.60 -16.67 14.50
C TYR A 66 -6.32 -17.98 14.78
N LEU A 67 -5.77 -19.10 14.31
CA LEU A 67 -6.34 -20.43 14.53
C LEU A 67 -5.57 -21.12 15.65
N ASP A 68 -6.22 -21.36 16.78
CA ASP A 68 -5.63 -22.05 17.94
C ASP A 68 -5.92 -23.56 17.86
N TYR A 69 -4.88 -24.35 17.60
CA TYR A 69 -4.96 -25.82 17.53
C TYR A 69 -4.74 -26.48 18.91
N GLY A 70 -4.56 -25.69 19.98
CA GLY A 70 -4.30 -26.20 21.31
C GLY A 70 -2.98 -26.97 21.39
N SER A 71 -3.04 -28.22 21.83
CA SER A 71 -1.88 -29.12 21.89
C SER A 71 -1.62 -29.88 20.59
N ASN A 72 -2.47 -29.71 19.56
CA ASN A 72 -2.29 -30.39 18.29
C ASN A 72 -1.17 -29.73 17.47
N GLU A 73 -0.61 -30.51 16.54
CA GLU A 73 0.33 -29.97 15.56
C GLU A 73 -0.35 -28.90 14.71
N ILE A 74 0.33 -27.75 14.56
CA ILE A 74 -0.20 -26.62 13.79
C ILE A 74 0.12 -26.88 12.32
N PRO A 75 -0.90 -26.96 11.44
CA PRO A 75 -0.68 -27.17 10.03
C PRO A 75 0.16 -26.04 9.40
N PHE A 76 0.91 -26.34 8.33
CA PHE A 76 1.96 -25.44 7.82
C PHE A 76 1.40 -24.06 7.41
N ASN A 77 0.25 -24.03 6.72
CA ASN A 77 -0.37 -22.78 6.30
C ASN A 77 -0.85 -21.94 7.48
N ALA A 78 -1.39 -22.62 8.50
CA ALA A 78 -1.85 -21.98 9.73
C ALA A 78 -0.67 -21.44 10.54
N TYR A 79 0.46 -22.17 10.60
CA TYR A 79 1.67 -21.75 11.31
C TYR A 79 2.21 -20.43 10.76
N GLY A 80 2.43 -20.34 9.44
CA GLY A 80 2.93 -19.12 8.80
C GLY A 80 2.01 -17.92 8.98
N SER A 81 0.69 -18.16 8.84
CA SER A 81 -0.34 -17.12 9.02
C SER A 81 -0.38 -16.62 10.47
N ASN A 82 -0.42 -17.54 11.44
CA ASN A 82 -0.44 -17.24 12.87
C ASN A 82 0.80 -16.45 13.31
N ALA A 83 1.98 -16.87 12.87
CA ALA A 83 3.25 -16.20 13.15
C ALA A 83 3.32 -14.79 12.54
N SER A 84 2.64 -14.57 11.42
CA SER A 84 2.61 -13.29 10.70
C SER A 84 1.54 -12.31 11.19
N GLY A 85 0.79 -12.66 12.25
CA GLY A 85 -0.24 -11.81 12.83
C GLY A 85 -1.68 -12.24 12.55
N GLY A 86 -1.88 -13.40 11.91
CA GLY A 86 -3.18 -13.98 11.56
C GLY A 86 -3.54 -13.82 10.09
N SER A 87 -4.41 -14.69 9.56
CA SER A 87 -4.97 -14.58 8.21
C SER A 87 -5.83 -13.32 8.07
N TYR A 88 -5.83 -12.68 6.91
CA TYR A 88 -6.70 -11.53 6.62
C TYR A 88 -8.11 -11.94 6.16
N LYS A 89 -8.38 -13.25 6.12
CA LYS A 89 -9.61 -13.83 5.59
C LYS A 89 -10.47 -14.37 6.72
N ASP A 90 -11.76 -14.05 6.66
CA ASP A 90 -12.76 -14.67 7.52
C ASP A 90 -13.00 -16.13 7.11
N ILE A 91 -13.56 -16.92 8.02
CA ILE A 91 -13.96 -18.30 7.76
C ILE A 91 -15.41 -18.54 8.20
N ASP A 92 -16.07 -19.49 7.55
CA ASP A 92 -17.36 -20.02 7.96
C ASP A 92 -17.22 -21.12 9.05
N GLN A 93 -18.34 -21.71 9.45
CA GLN A 93 -18.38 -22.75 10.49
C GLN A 93 -17.64 -24.05 10.12
N TYR A 94 -17.39 -24.30 8.84
CA TYR A 94 -16.69 -25.49 8.36
C TYR A 94 -15.21 -25.22 8.04
N GLY A 95 -14.81 -23.95 8.01
CA GLY A 95 -13.45 -23.50 7.70
C GLY A 95 -13.28 -22.99 6.26
N PHE A 96 -14.36 -22.81 5.50
CA PHE A 96 -14.27 -22.17 4.18
C PHE A 96 -13.96 -20.70 4.34
N THR A 97 -13.05 -20.20 3.53
CA THR A 97 -12.77 -18.78 3.41
C THR A 97 -14.01 -18.02 2.93
N ILE A 98 -14.36 -16.94 3.63
CA ILE A 98 -15.45 -16.03 3.26
C ILE A 98 -14.97 -14.56 3.30
N TYR A 99 -15.71 -13.67 2.63
CA TYR A 99 -15.38 -12.24 2.52
C TYR A 99 -16.60 -11.34 2.77
N PRO A 100 -17.25 -11.43 3.95
CA PRO A 100 -18.51 -10.74 4.22
C PRO A 100 -18.38 -9.21 4.03
N GLY A 101 -17.28 -8.62 4.48
CA GLY A 101 -17.06 -7.17 4.36
C GLY A 101 -16.67 -6.68 2.97
N LEU A 102 -16.46 -7.54 1.97
CA LEU A 102 -15.81 -7.13 0.72
C LEU A 102 -16.55 -6.00 -0.01
N ASN A 103 -17.89 -6.07 0.01
CA ASN A 103 -18.75 -5.09 -0.64
C ASN A 103 -19.59 -4.24 0.34
N ASP A 104 -19.49 -4.50 1.64
CA ASP A 104 -20.21 -3.77 2.67
C ASP A 104 -19.52 -2.43 2.96
N VAL A 105 -20.29 -1.35 2.98
CA VAL A 105 -19.82 0.00 3.35
C VAL A 105 -20.56 0.42 4.62
N LEU A 106 -19.83 0.53 5.73
CA LEU A 106 -20.38 0.97 7.01
C LEU A 106 -20.36 2.50 7.11
N PRO A 107 -21.19 3.11 7.98
CA PRO A 107 -21.15 4.55 8.23
C PRO A 107 -19.73 5.04 8.58
N GLY A 108 -19.25 6.06 7.85
CA GLY A 108 -17.90 6.61 7.98
C GLY A 108 -16.81 5.90 7.19
N ASP A 109 -17.07 4.73 6.58
CA ASP A 109 -16.10 4.10 5.68
C ASP A 109 -15.83 4.95 4.43
N VAL A 110 -14.64 4.78 3.84
CA VAL A 110 -14.29 5.39 2.56
C VAL A 110 -14.27 4.31 1.50
N ASP A 111 -15.19 4.41 0.54
CA ASP A 111 -15.29 3.46 -0.56
C ASP A 111 -14.27 3.80 -1.65
N LEU A 112 -13.15 3.09 -1.68
CA LEU A 112 -12.11 3.24 -2.70
C LEU A 112 -12.25 2.19 -3.82
N ARG A 113 -13.38 1.47 -3.90
CA ARG A 113 -13.62 0.48 -4.95
C ARG A 113 -13.86 1.15 -6.30
N ARG A 114 -13.46 0.48 -7.37
CA ARG A 114 -13.76 0.86 -8.77
C ARG A 114 -15.10 0.30 -9.24
N GLY A 115 -15.69 -0.60 -8.48
CA GLY A 115 -16.95 -1.28 -8.73
C GLY A 115 -17.16 -2.39 -7.69
N GLU A 116 -18.24 -3.14 -7.79
CA GLU A 116 -18.45 -4.31 -6.93
C GLU A 116 -17.34 -5.34 -7.16
N LEU A 117 -16.80 -5.85 -6.07
CA LEU A 117 -15.74 -6.85 -6.10
C LEU A 117 -16.37 -8.24 -6.19
N TYR A 118 -15.83 -9.05 -7.09
CA TYR A 118 -16.27 -10.44 -7.27
C TYR A 118 -15.84 -11.31 -6.09
N ILE A 119 -16.79 -12.04 -5.51
CA ILE A 119 -16.53 -13.01 -4.44
C ILE A 119 -16.33 -14.38 -5.10
N SER A 120 -15.08 -14.86 -5.12
CA SER A 120 -14.79 -16.23 -5.54
C SER A 120 -15.28 -17.21 -4.48
N SER A 121 -16.27 -18.04 -4.85
CA SER A 121 -16.71 -19.18 -4.04
C SER A 121 -15.66 -20.29 -4.14
N ASN A 122 -15.06 -20.63 -3.00
CA ASN A 122 -14.04 -21.68 -2.89
C ASN A 122 -14.63 -23.02 -2.41
N ASP A 123 -15.96 -23.15 -2.39
CA ASP A 123 -16.69 -24.25 -1.77
C ASP A 123 -17.50 -25.09 -2.78
N THR A 124 -17.18 -24.96 -4.07
CA THR A 124 -17.83 -25.71 -5.15
C THR A 124 -17.32 -27.15 -5.27
N ASP A 125 -18.18 -28.06 -5.71
CA ASP A 125 -17.82 -29.47 -5.95
C ASP A 125 -16.66 -29.62 -6.96
N ARG A 126 -16.59 -28.73 -7.96
CA ARG A 126 -15.49 -28.71 -8.94
C ARG A 126 -14.15 -28.44 -8.26
N ILE A 127 -14.10 -27.52 -7.30
CA ILE A 127 -12.87 -27.22 -6.56
C ILE A 127 -12.47 -28.43 -5.71
N GLU A 128 -13.43 -29.08 -5.05
CA GLU A 128 -13.15 -30.30 -4.29
C GLU A 128 -12.58 -31.41 -5.18
N GLN A 129 -13.21 -31.67 -6.33
CA GLN A 129 -12.75 -32.67 -7.29
C GLN A 129 -11.33 -32.38 -7.80
N ASN A 130 -11.03 -31.11 -8.09
CA ASN A 130 -9.69 -30.69 -8.49
C ASN A 130 -8.66 -30.94 -7.40
N LEU A 131 -8.98 -30.61 -6.14
CA LEU A 131 -8.09 -30.85 -4.99
C LEU A 131 -7.84 -32.35 -4.77
N VAL A 132 -8.87 -33.19 -4.89
CA VAL A 132 -8.72 -34.66 -4.82
C VAL A 132 -7.83 -35.19 -5.94
N GLN A 133 -8.00 -34.69 -7.16
CA GLN A 133 -7.15 -35.08 -8.30
C GLN A 133 -5.68 -34.68 -8.06
N VAL A 134 -5.45 -33.46 -7.56
CA VAL A 134 -4.11 -32.97 -7.20
C VAL A 134 -3.49 -33.84 -6.09
N LEU A 135 -4.24 -34.13 -5.03
CA LEU A 135 -3.81 -34.99 -3.93
C LEU A 135 -3.40 -36.38 -4.43
N ARG A 136 -4.21 -36.98 -5.31
CA ARG A 136 -3.95 -38.29 -5.91
C ARG A 136 -2.64 -38.30 -6.70
N ILE A 137 -2.39 -37.27 -7.51
CA ILE A 137 -1.15 -37.15 -8.31
C ILE A 137 0.06 -37.03 -7.40
N TYR A 138 0.00 -36.18 -6.35
CA TYR A 138 1.13 -36.05 -5.43
C TYR A 138 1.42 -37.35 -4.66
N LYS A 139 0.38 -38.09 -4.23
CA LYS A 139 0.56 -39.40 -3.60
C LYS A 139 1.18 -40.43 -4.55
N MET A 140 0.75 -40.45 -5.82
CA MET A 140 1.32 -41.34 -6.84
C MET A 140 2.80 -41.05 -7.09
N GLU A 141 3.13 -39.77 -7.30
CA GLU A 141 4.52 -39.32 -7.50
C GLU A 141 5.40 -39.64 -6.29
N LEU A 142 4.89 -39.42 -5.07
CA LEU A 142 5.62 -39.75 -3.85
C LEU A 142 5.91 -41.25 -3.77
N ALA A 143 4.91 -42.09 -4.06
CA ALA A 143 5.07 -43.55 -4.06
C ALA A 143 6.11 -43.99 -5.10
N GLU A 144 6.06 -43.42 -6.31
CA GLU A 144 7.04 -43.71 -7.37
C GLU A 144 8.46 -43.37 -6.93
N ARG A 145 8.69 -42.18 -6.35
CA ARG A 145 10.02 -41.76 -5.86
C ARG A 145 10.55 -42.59 -4.70
N LEU A 146 9.66 -43.13 -3.89
CA LEU A 146 9.99 -44.02 -2.78
C LEU A 146 10.09 -45.49 -3.22
N ASN A 147 9.92 -45.79 -4.51
CA ASN A 147 9.84 -47.16 -5.06
C ASN A 147 8.78 -48.02 -4.37
N GLN A 148 7.64 -47.42 -4.04
CA GLN A 148 6.49 -48.07 -3.40
C GLN A 148 5.32 -48.16 -4.38
N GLN A 149 4.44 -49.15 -4.18
CA GLN A 149 3.20 -49.24 -4.93
C GLN A 149 2.20 -48.21 -4.40
N TYR A 150 1.67 -47.36 -5.28
CA TYR A 150 0.56 -46.49 -4.92
C TYR A 150 -0.72 -47.31 -4.75
N ILE A 151 -1.35 -47.19 -3.58
CA ILE A 151 -2.65 -47.76 -3.28
C ILE A 151 -3.60 -46.59 -3.07
N ASP A 152 -4.64 -46.50 -3.91
CA ASP A 152 -5.70 -45.51 -3.76
C ASP A 152 -6.37 -45.71 -2.41
N ASP A 153 -6.50 -44.67 -1.59
CA ASP A 153 -7.03 -44.78 -0.23
C ASP A 153 -8.44 -44.18 -0.12
N ASP A 154 -9.10 -44.42 1.01
CA ASP A 154 -10.47 -43.96 1.23
C ASP A 154 -10.62 -42.43 1.16
N GLU A 155 -9.54 -41.67 1.39
CA GLU A 155 -9.52 -40.21 1.30
C GLU A 155 -9.68 -39.73 -0.16
N THR A 156 -9.11 -40.45 -1.13
CA THR A 156 -9.25 -40.13 -2.56
C THR A 156 -10.36 -40.90 -3.28
N ARG A 157 -10.81 -42.05 -2.76
CA ARG A 157 -11.87 -42.89 -3.38
C ARG A 157 -13.30 -42.42 -3.10
N ARG A 158 -13.57 -41.84 -1.92
CA ARG A 158 -14.95 -41.54 -1.47
C ARG A 158 -15.61 -40.40 -2.23
N ILE A 159 -14.82 -39.53 -2.85
CA ILE A 159 -15.31 -38.37 -3.61
C ILE A 159 -15.43 -38.81 -5.06
N ALA A 160 -16.63 -38.74 -5.63
CA ALA A 160 -16.84 -39.01 -7.04
C ALA A 160 -16.05 -37.98 -7.86
N VAL A 161 -14.83 -38.35 -8.27
CA VAL A 161 -14.03 -37.55 -9.19
C VAL A 161 -14.83 -37.49 -10.48
N GLY A 162 -15.17 -36.28 -10.92
CA GLY A 162 -15.72 -36.07 -12.27
C GLY A 162 -14.74 -36.55 -13.35
N PRO A 163 -15.01 -36.27 -14.63
CA PRO A 163 -14.04 -36.55 -15.68
C PRO A 163 -12.66 -36.00 -15.32
N TRP A 164 -11.63 -36.82 -15.48
CA TRP A 164 -10.25 -36.47 -15.13
C TRP A 164 -9.82 -35.23 -15.94
N ASP A 165 -9.47 -34.13 -15.26
CA ASP A 165 -9.03 -32.91 -15.95
C ASP A 165 -7.56 -33.06 -16.36
N GLU A 166 -7.31 -33.23 -17.66
CA GLU A 166 -5.95 -33.45 -18.19
C GLU A 166 -5.03 -32.24 -17.96
N LEU A 167 -5.55 -31.01 -17.99
CA LEU A 167 -4.76 -29.80 -17.80
C LEU A 167 -4.28 -29.68 -16.35
N ILE A 168 -5.16 -29.96 -15.39
CA ILE A 168 -4.80 -30.05 -13.97
C ILE A 168 -3.80 -31.19 -13.75
N GLY A 169 -4.03 -32.32 -14.40
CA GLY A 169 -3.14 -33.46 -14.34
C GLY A 169 -1.72 -33.15 -14.81
N ALA A 170 -1.59 -32.57 -16.00
CA ALA A 170 -0.31 -32.21 -16.61
C ALA A 170 0.44 -31.15 -15.79
N SER A 171 -0.22 -30.06 -15.44
CA SER A 171 0.37 -28.97 -14.64
C SER A 171 0.81 -29.42 -13.25
N THR A 172 0.07 -30.34 -12.62
CA THR A 172 0.43 -30.86 -11.29
C THR A 172 1.66 -31.78 -11.36
N ARG A 173 1.75 -32.66 -12.37
CA ARG A 173 2.94 -33.47 -12.59
C ARG A 173 4.17 -32.62 -12.90
N GLU A 174 4.02 -31.58 -13.72
CA GLU A 174 5.13 -30.65 -14.01
C GLU A 174 5.63 -29.93 -12.75
N ARG A 175 4.71 -29.49 -11.87
CA ARG A 175 5.06 -28.93 -10.56
C ARG A 175 5.75 -29.97 -9.67
N ALA A 176 5.25 -31.21 -9.65
CA ALA A 176 5.81 -32.28 -8.83
C ALA A 176 7.24 -32.65 -9.26
N ALA A 177 7.50 -32.72 -10.57
CA ALA A 177 8.82 -33.01 -11.13
C ALA A 177 9.93 -32.04 -10.66
N LYS A 178 9.56 -30.81 -10.29
CA LYS A 178 10.48 -29.76 -9.81
C LYS A 178 10.69 -29.75 -8.29
N LYS A 179 9.95 -30.57 -7.54
CA LYS A 179 9.94 -30.61 -6.06
C LYS A 179 10.87 -31.69 -5.50
N SER A 180 11.35 -31.55 -4.26
CA SER A 180 11.97 -32.67 -3.52
C SER A 180 10.91 -33.66 -3.01
N VAL A 181 11.34 -34.76 -2.36
CA VAL A 181 10.42 -35.70 -1.70
C VAL A 181 9.70 -35.00 -0.54
N GLU A 182 10.42 -34.22 0.26
CA GLU A 182 9.89 -33.44 1.37
C GLU A 182 8.89 -32.38 0.90
N ASP A 183 9.18 -31.70 -0.21
CA ASP A 183 8.27 -30.71 -0.81
C ASP A 183 6.97 -31.33 -1.35
N ILE A 184 7.01 -32.61 -1.75
CA ILE A 184 5.82 -33.36 -2.16
C ILE A 184 5.02 -33.78 -0.94
N GLN A 185 5.67 -34.26 0.13
CA GLN A 185 5.01 -34.57 1.41
C GLN A 185 4.28 -33.33 1.95
N LEU A 186 4.96 -32.18 1.97
CA LEU A 186 4.37 -30.91 2.36
C LEU A 186 3.18 -30.51 1.46
N ALA A 187 3.28 -30.76 0.14
CA ALA A 187 2.18 -30.49 -0.78
C ALA A 187 0.95 -31.38 -0.53
N ILE A 188 1.17 -32.65 -0.16
CA ILE A 188 0.11 -33.57 0.24
C ILE A 188 -0.59 -33.03 1.49
N GLU A 189 0.17 -32.65 2.53
CA GLU A 189 -0.38 -32.09 3.76
C GLU A 189 -1.16 -30.80 3.52
N THR A 190 -0.58 -29.87 2.75
CA THR A 190 -1.26 -28.61 2.34
C THR A 190 -2.57 -28.91 1.59
N THR A 191 -2.58 -29.89 0.68
CA THR A 191 -3.79 -30.25 -0.07
C THR A 191 -4.85 -30.88 0.84
N ARG A 192 -4.45 -31.63 1.87
CA ARG A 192 -5.37 -32.16 2.90
C ARG A 192 -5.97 -31.04 3.74
N GLU A 193 -5.20 -30.03 4.08
CA GLU A 193 -5.70 -28.83 4.75
C GLU A 193 -6.77 -28.13 3.90
N ASP A 194 -6.53 -27.97 2.59
CA ASP A 194 -7.49 -27.36 1.66
C ASP A 194 -8.77 -28.20 1.48
N LEU A 195 -8.68 -29.53 1.62
CA LEU A 195 -9.84 -30.44 1.59
C LEU A 195 -10.60 -30.50 2.93
N MET A 196 -10.00 -30.05 4.02
CA MET A 196 -10.59 -30.13 5.37
C MET A 196 -11.96 -29.45 5.46
N PRO A 197 -12.19 -28.23 4.92
CA PRO A 197 -13.51 -27.61 4.97
C PRO A 197 -14.61 -28.41 4.26
N PHE A 198 -14.28 -29.08 3.15
CA PHE A 198 -15.22 -29.94 2.44
C PHE A 198 -15.60 -31.17 3.27
N ASN A 199 -14.62 -31.82 3.90
CA ASN A 199 -14.85 -32.95 4.80
C ASN A 199 -15.67 -32.54 6.03
N ASN A 200 -15.37 -31.36 6.60
CA ASN A 200 -16.13 -30.80 7.71
C ASN A 200 -17.59 -30.54 7.32
N ARG A 201 -17.83 -29.91 6.16
CA ARG A 201 -19.17 -29.66 5.65
C ARG A 201 -19.94 -30.96 5.39
N ARG A 202 -19.31 -31.93 4.71
CA ARG A 202 -19.91 -33.23 4.38
C ARG A 202 -20.35 -34.01 5.61
N ASN A 203 -19.53 -34.02 6.66
CA ASN A 203 -19.78 -34.81 7.87
C ASN A 203 -20.37 -33.98 9.02
N ASN A 204 -20.64 -32.69 8.79
CA ASN A 204 -21.04 -31.71 9.79
C ASN A 204 -20.10 -31.67 11.00
N TRP A 205 -18.79 -31.73 10.76
CA TRP A 205 -17.76 -31.62 11.80
C TRP A 205 -17.37 -30.17 12.06
N THR A 206 -16.99 -29.92 13.31
CA THR A 206 -16.33 -28.67 13.69
C THR A 206 -14.85 -28.74 13.34
N PRO A 207 -14.25 -27.67 12.80
CA PRO A 207 -12.82 -27.61 12.54
C PRO A 207 -11.99 -27.92 13.80
N PRO A 208 -10.79 -28.52 13.65
CA PRO A 208 -9.94 -28.94 14.76
C PRO A 208 -9.16 -27.78 15.40
N TYR A 209 -9.74 -26.59 15.44
CA TYR A 209 -9.14 -25.38 15.98
C TYR A 209 -10.19 -24.43 16.56
N THR A 210 -9.76 -23.56 17.48
CA THR A 210 -10.55 -22.42 17.96
C THR A 210 -10.12 -21.14 17.24
N ALA A 211 -11.04 -20.53 16.50
CA ALA A 211 -10.78 -19.27 15.81
C ALA A 211 -10.78 -18.08 16.78
N CYS A 212 -9.76 -17.22 16.68
CA CYS A 212 -9.61 -15.99 17.45
C CYS A 212 -9.35 -14.80 16.53
N ILE A 213 -9.89 -13.64 16.87
CA ILE A 213 -9.45 -12.36 16.28
C ILE A 213 -8.20 -11.93 17.02
N GLN A 214 -7.10 -11.74 16.29
CA GLN A 214 -5.83 -11.27 16.82
C GLN A 214 -5.55 -9.84 16.37
N LEU A 215 -5.37 -8.93 17.33
CA LEU A 215 -4.76 -7.63 17.12
C LEU A 215 -3.25 -7.75 17.35
N SER A 216 -2.48 -7.55 16.29
CA SER A 216 -1.02 -7.55 16.32
C SER A 216 -0.50 -6.12 16.24
N VAL A 217 0.32 -5.71 17.21
CA VAL A 217 0.98 -4.41 17.22
C VAL A 217 2.49 -4.61 17.14
N LYS A 218 3.07 -4.30 15.99
CA LYS A 218 4.51 -4.34 15.76
C LYS A 218 5.13 -2.98 16.06
N SER A 219 6.24 -2.98 16.79
CA SER A 219 7.04 -1.79 17.07
C SER A 219 8.54 -2.11 16.97
N THR A 220 9.39 -1.11 17.15
CA THR A 220 10.85 -1.32 17.24
C THR A 220 11.27 -2.21 18.43
N LYS A 221 10.40 -2.37 19.44
CA LYS A 221 10.63 -3.22 20.61
C LYS A 221 10.13 -4.66 20.41
N GLY A 222 9.59 -5.00 19.25
CA GLY A 222 8.99 -6.31 18.94
C GLY A 222 7.47 -6.26 18.82
N TYR A 223 6.85 -7.45 18.93
CA TYR A 223 5.44 -7.68 18.72
C TYR A 223 4.66 -7.76 20.02
N GLN A 224 3.42 -7.27 19.99
CA GLN A 224 2.44 -7.48 21.04
C GLN A 224 1.14 -7.99 20.42
N PHE A 225 0.55 -9.00 21.03
CA PHE A 225 -0.67 -9.63 20.56
C PHE A 225 -1.77 -9.49 21.61
N GLN A 226 -2.98 -9.23 21.14
CA GLN A 226 -4.21 -9.36 21.92
C GLN A 226 -5.15 -10.25 21.14
N ARG A 227 -5.77 -11.21 21.81
CA ARG A 227 -6.67 -12.20 21.17
C ARG A 227 -8.00 -12.18 21.88
N VAL A 228 -9.06 -12.29 21.08
CA VAL A 228 -10.43 -12.51 21.55
C VAL A 228 -11.05 -13.61 20.70
N LEU A 229 -12.03 -14.33 21.24
CA LEU A 229 -12.75 -15.34 20.47
C LEU A 229 -13.38 -14.72 19.23
N TYR A 230 -13.33 -15.44 18.12
CA TYR A 230 -13.93 -15.00 16.87
C TYR A 230 -15.45 -14.98 16.99
N ASN A 231 -16.00 -13.77 17.15
CA ASN A 231 -17.44 -13.51 17.31
C ASN A 231 -17.94 -12.35 16.43
N LYS A 232 -17.07 -11.84 15.56
CA LYS A 232 -17.28 -10.75 14.61
C LYS A 232 -16.39 -10.97 13.40
N TYR A 233 -16.79 -10.41 12.27
CA TYR A 233 -15.96 -10.48 11.08
C TYR A 233 -14.75 -9.55 11.19
N LEU A 234 -13.67 -9.87 10.47
CA LEU A 234 -12.41 -9.12 10.52
C LEU A 234 -12.59 -7.65 10.14
N TYR A 235 -13.47 -7.34 9.17
CA TYR A 235 -13.74 -5.97 8.77
C TYR A 235 -14.39 -5.12 9.88
N GLU A 236 -15.23 -5.73 10.72
CA GLU A 236 -15.81 -5.07 11.89
C GLU A 236 -14.75 -4.83 12.97
N ALA A 237 -13.87 -5.81 13.16
CA ALA A 237 -12.75 -5.69 14.11
C ALA A 237 -11.72 -4.64 13.66
N GLU A 238 -11.44 -4.54 12.36
CA GLU A 238 -10.62 -3.49 11.77
C GLU A 238 -11.27 -2.10 11.96
N LYS A 239 -12.57 -1.98 11.67
CA LYS A 239 -13.33 -0.75 11.94
C LYS A 239 -13.26 -0.36 13.41
N ALA A 240 -13.43 -1.31 14.33
CA ALA A 240 -13.31 -1.07 15.76
C ALA A 240 -11.90 -0.62 16.14
N MET A 241 -10.86 -1.22 15.55
CA MET A 241 -9.47 -0.84 15.74
C MET A 241 -9.22 0.61 15.28
N HIS A 242 -9.59 0.97 14.04
CA HIS A 242 -9.45 2.36 13.57
C HIS A 242 -10.26 3.34 14.42
N THR A 243 -11.46 2.95 14.87
CA THR A 243 -12.30 3.78 15.76
C THR A 243 -11.67 4.00 17.13
N LYS A 244 -10.89 3.04 17.65
CA LYS A 244 -10.13 3.22 18.89
C LYS A 244 -8.91 4.12 18.71
N LEU A 245 -8.26 4.10 17.54
CA LEU A 245 -7.08 4.92 17.26
C LEU A 245 -7.47 6.38 16.94
N LEU A 246 -8.41 6.57 16.02
CA LEU A 246 -8.71 7.85 15.35
C LEU A 246 -10.14 8.37 15.63
N GLY A 247 -11.06 7.49 16.04
CA GLY A 247 -12.47 7.85 16.25
C GLY A 247 -12.76 8.53 17.59
N ASN A 248 -13.97 9.07 17.70
CA ASN A 248 -14.51 9.66 18.93
C ASN A 248 -13.64 10.78 19.52
N ARG A 249 -13.14 11.69 18.67
CA ARG A 249 -12.33 12.84 19.06
C ARG A 249 -13.05 14.11 18.63
N ASP A 250 -13.16 15.07 19.56
CA ASP A 250 -13.85 16.35 19.30
C ASP A 250 -12.99 17.30 18.45
N LYS A 251 -11.69 17.03 18.32
CA LYS A 251 -10.73 17.87 17.61
C LYS A 251 -10.14 17.15 16.41
N THR A 252 -9.91 17.91 15.34
CA THR A 252 -9.23 17.46 14.13
C THR A 252 -7.88 16.83 14.46
N ILE A 253 -7.59 15.71 13.80
CA ILE A 253 -6.31 15.00 13.93
C ILE A 253 -5.34 15.62 12.94
N PHE A 254 -4.21 16.12 13.42
CA PHE A 254 -3.15 16.59 12.54
C PHE A 254 -2.28 15.40 12.12
N VAL A 255 -2.09 15.23 10.82
CA VAL A 255 -1.23 14.20 10.23
C VAL A 255 -0.25 14.89 9.28
N LYS A 256 1.05 14.76 9.50
CA LYS A 256 1.99 15.40 8.58
C LYS A 256 2.05 14.67 7.23
N ASN A 257 2.21 13.35 7.26
CA ASN A 257 2.29 12.51 6.05
C ASN A 257 1.18 11.46 6.08
N LEU A 258 0.22 11.56 5.15
CA LEU A 258 -0.82 10.57 4.94
C LEU A 258 -0.50 9.73 3.71
N LYS A 259 -0.50 8.40 3.85
CA LYS A 259 -0.25 7.45 2.76
C LYS A 259 -1.39 6.46 2.62
N PHE A 260 -1.89 6.30 1.40
CA PHE A 260 -2.78 5.22 1.01
C PHE A 260 -2.04 4.28 0.07
N ASP A 261 -1.79 3.07 0.56
CA ASP A 261 -1.26 1.94 -0.20
C ASP A 261 -2.40 0.93 -0.42
N LEU A 262 -3.51 1.50 -0.88
CA LEU A 262 -4.81 0.88 -1.03
C LEU A 262 -5.44 1.44 -2.29
N ASP A 263 -5.77 0.56 -3.21
CA ASP A 263 -6.64 0.81 -4.34
C ASP A 263 -7.71 -0.27 -4.40
N ASN A 264 -8.92 0.10 -4.82
CA ASN A 264 -9.99 -0.85 -5.07
C ASN A 264 -10.52 -1.66 -3.85
N GLN A 265 -10.69 -1.03 -2.68
CA GLN A 265 -11.31 -1.66 -1.51
C GLN A 265 -12.04 -0.65 -0.61
N VAL A 266 -12.83 -1.12 0.36
CA VAL A 266 -13.44 -0.25 1.37
C VAL A 266 -12.46 -0.04 2.53
N LEU A 267 -12.07 1.21 2.78
CA LEU A 267 -11.29 1.59 3.95
C LEU A 267 -12.21 1.72 5.16
N ARG A 268 -11.94 0.91 6.21
CA ARG A 268 -12.69 0.93 7.47
C ARG A 268 -12.41 2.16 8.31
N PHE A 269 -13.04 3.29 8.00
CA PHE A 269 -12.65 4.57 8.59
C PHE A 269 -13.66 5.07 9.65
N PRO A 270 -13.26 5.67 10.79
CA PRO A 270 -14.22 6.00 11.84
C PRO A 270 -15.20 7.12 11.43
N GLU A 271 -16.45 6.99 11.87
CA GLU A 271 -17.48 7.98 11.60
C GLU A 271 -17.14 9.34 12.25
N GLY A 272 -17.38 10.42 11.50
CA GLY A 272 -17.17 11.81 11.96
C GLY A 272 -15.70 12.21 12.14
N THR A 273 -14.73 11.34 11.84
CA THR A 273 -13.31 11.67 11.93
C THR A 273 -12.85 12.48 10.72
N ILE A 274 -12.20 13.62 10.98
CA ILE A 274 -11.59 14.48 9.96
C ILE A 274 -10.10 14.62 10.24
N LEU A 275 -9.28 14.49 9.19
CA LEU A 275 -7.83 14.62 9.23
C LEU A 275 -7.39 15.95 8.61
N LYS A 276 -6.51 16.66 9.31
CA LYS A 276 -5.76 17.78 8.73
C LYS A 276 -4.38 17.28 8.31
N ILE A 277 -4.16 17.22 7.01
CA ILE A 277 -2.93 16.73 6.39
C ILE A 277 -2.02 17.84 5.85
N GLU A 278 -0.72 17.57 5.76
CA GLU A 278 0.25 18.41 5.04
C GLU A 278 0.68 17.76 3.72
N ASN A 279 1.05 16.47 3.76
CA ASN A 279 1.53 15.70 2.62
C ASN A 279 0.65 14.47 2.38
N LEU A 280 0.46 14.12 1.11
CA LEU A 280 -0.34 12.97 0.66
C LEU A 280 0.47 12.09 -0.29
N GLU A 281 0.46 10.78 -0.04
CA GLU A 281 1.00 9.76 -0.95
C GLU A 281 -0.09 8.74 -1.32
N VAL A 282 -0.28 8.51 -2.61
CA VAL A 282 -1.33 7.60 -3.14
C VAL A 282 -0.79 6.73 -4.27
N SER A 283 -1.35 5.54 -4.45
CA SER A 283 -0.97 4.61 -5.52
C SER A 283 -2.19 4.22 -6.34
N GLY A 284 -2.17 4.45 -7.67
CA GLY A 284 -3.23 3.96 -8.57
C GLY A 284 -4.59 4.66 -8.40
N TRP A 285 -4.59 5.89 -7.87
CA TRP A 285 -5.80 6.66 -7.58
C TRP A 285 -6.28 7.49 -8.77
N SER A 286 -7.57 7.32 -9.08
CA SER A 286 -8.30 8.14 -10.05
C SER A 286 -9.01 9.33 -9.40
N SER A 287 -9.66 10.16 -10.23
CA SER A 287 -10.47 11.29 -9.76
C SER A 287 -11.53 10.88 -8.73
N SER A 288 -12.18 9.72 -8.87
CA SER A 288 -13.20 9.25 -7.91
C SER A 288 -12.60 8.95 -6.52
N HIS A 289 -11.36 8.46 -6.46
CA HIS A 289 -10.66 8.22 -5.21
C HIS A 289 -10.36 9.55 -4.49
N PHE A 290 -9.96 10.57 -5.25
CA PHE A 290 -9.75 11.91 -4.70
C PHE A 290 -11.04 12.56 -4.19
N GLU A 291 -12.17 12.36 -4.86
CA GLU A 291 -13.47 12.83 -4.36
C GLU A 291 -13.83 12.17 -3.03
N CYS A 292 -13.60 10.86 -2.88
CA CYS A 292 -13.83 10.16 -1.62
C CYS A 292 -12.97 10.72 -0.47
N LEU A 293 -11.74 11.14 -0.78
CA LEU A 293 -10.82 11.74 0.19
C LEU A 293 -11.36 13.07 0.76
N THR A 294 -12.12 13.85 -0.03
CA THR A 294 -12.64 15.15 0.43
C THR A 294 -13.56 15.03 1.64
N ASN A 295 -14.17 13.86 1.87
CA ASN A 295 -15.06 13.59 3.00
C ASN A 295 -14.31 13.37 4.32
N ILE A 296 -13.01 13.02 4.28
CA ILE A 296 -12.22 12.69 5.47
C ILE A 296 -11.08 13.68 5.73
N ILE A 297 -10.85 14.63 4.82
CA ILE A 297 -9.79 15.64 4.93
C ILE A 297 -10.39 17.02 5.21
N ASP A 298 -9.81 17.70 6.19
CA ASP A 298 -10.17 19.07 6.54
C ASP A 298 -9.89 20.02 5.36
N PRO A 299 -10.84 20.88 4.94
CA PRO A 299 -10.63 21.79 3.83
C PRO A 299 -9.41 22.71 3.97
N SER A 300 -8.96 23.00 5.20
CA SER A 300 -7.76 23.81 5.46
C SER A 300 -6.44 23.11 5.07
N SER A 301 -6.47 21.84 4.68
CA SER A 301 -5.34 21.12 4.11
C SER A 301 -5.11 21.40 2.62
N PHE A 302 -6.09 21.99 1.93
CA PHE A 302 -5.97 22.30 0.51
C PHE A 302 -5.50 23.75 0.27
N PRO A 303 -4.64 24.01 -0.73
CA PRO A 303 -3.94 23.01 -1.56
C PRO A 303 -2.85 22.26 -0.78
N ILE A 304 -2.73 20.95 -1.05
CA ILE A 304 -1.77 20.07 -0.38
C ILE A 304 -0.35 20.57 -0.59
N GLN A 305 0.48 20.49 0.46
CA GLN A 305 1.87 20.95 0.41
C GLN A 305 2.72 20.07 -0.52
N GLN A 306 2.57 18.75 -0.43
CA GLN A 306 3.18 17.78 -1.33
C GLN A 306 2.23 16.62 -1.63
N LEU A 307 2.04 16.32 -2.91
CA LEU A 307 1.36 15.13 -3.40
C LEU A 307 2.36 14.23 -4.09
N LYS A 308 2.53 13.00 -3.61
CA LYS A 308 3.23 11.93 -4.32
C LYS A 308 2.19 10.94 -4.86
N MET A 309 2.26 10.62 -6.14
CA MET A 309 1.35 9.64 -6.74
C MET A 309 2.05 8.71 -7.71
N THR A 310 1.69 7.44 -7.66
CA THR A 310 2.04 6.47 -8.70
C THR A 310 1.10 6.65 -9.89
N SER A 311 1.63 6.84 -11.09
CA SER A 311 0.86 7.11 -12.32
C SER A 311 1.48 6.43 -13.52
N SER A 312 0.65 6.08 -14.50
CA SER A 312 1.03 5.61 -15.83
C SER A 312 0.52 6.56 -16.92
N LEU A 313 1.04 6.42 -18.13
CA LEU A 313 0.59 7.08 -19.35
C LEU A 313 -0.81 6.61 -19.77
N SER A 314 -1.18 5.37 -19.45
CA SER A 314 -2.49 4.79 -19.78
C SER A 314 -3.64 5.39 -18.97
N SER A 315 -3.36 5.88 -17.76
CA SER A 315 -4.36 6.49 -16.87
C SER A 315 -3.77 7.66 -16.07
N PRO A 316 -3.53 8.82 -16.71
CA PRO A 316 -2.97 9.98 -16.04
C PRO A 316 -4.04 10.76 -15.27
N ASP A 317 -3.94 10.79 -13.94
CA ASP A 317 -4.99 11.32 -13.06
C ASP A 317 -4.74 12.76 -12.55
N PHE A 318 -4.04 13.58 -13.33
CA PHE A 318 -3.62 14.95 -12.93
C PHE A 318 -4.71 16.03 -13.09
N ARG A 319 -5.90 15.68 -13.59
CA ARG A 319 -6.98 16.65 -13.87
C ARG A 319 -7.72 17.10 -12.60
N HIS A 320 -7.77 16.25 -11.58
CA HIS A 320 -8.47 16.53 -10.33
C HIS A 320 -7.82 17.73 -9.60
N SER A 321 -8.62 18.55 -8.92
CA SER A 321 -8.17 19.78 -8.24
C SER A 321 -7.02 19.52 -7.26
N ILE A 322 -7.14 18.47 -6.44
CA ILE A 322 -6.10 18.04 -5.49
C ILE A 322 -4.74 17.85 -6.18
N ALA A 323 -4.70 17.18 -7.32
CA ALA A 323 -3.45 16.95 -8.06
C ALA A 323 -2.98 18.21 -8.78
N ARG A 324 -3.89 18.92 -9.44
CA ARG A 324 -3.61 20.11 -10.24
C ARG A 324 -3.11 21.30 -9.41
N GLU A 325 -3.60 21.43 -8.18
CA GLU A 325 -3.33 22.60 -7.31
C GLU A 325 -2.29 22.31 -6.23
N ALA A 326 -1.85 21.05 -6.07
CA ALA A 326 -0.78 20.70 -5.15
C ALA A 326 0.47 21.57 -5.38
N LYS A 327 1.04 22.09 -4.29
CA LYS A 327 2.20 22.99 -4.37
C LYS A 327 3.45 22.29 -4.88
N SER A 328 3.58 21.00 -4.58
CA SER A 328 4.61 20.10 -5.07
C SER A 328 4.00 18.78 -5.50
N LEU A 329 4.12 18.44 -6.78
CA LEU A 329 3.65 17.18 -7.36
C LEU A 329 4.86 16.28 -7.64
N ILE A 330 4.86 15.08 -7.05
CA ILE A 330 5.85 14.03 -7.29
C ILE A 330 5.15 12.89 -7.99
N ILE A 331 5.63 12.54 -9.17
CA ILE A 331 5.08 11.49 -10.03
C ILE A 331 6.04 10.31 -9.98
N ASN A 332 5.59 9.23 -9.36
CA ASN A 332 6.25 7.93 -9.42
C ASN A 332 5.75 7.19 -10.66
N ASN A 333 6.46 7.34 -11.77
CA ASN A 333 6.07 6.77 -13.06
C ASN A 333 6.54 5.32 -13.22
N ASP A 334 5.78 4.54 -14.00
CA ASP A 334 6.19 3.19 -14.41
C ASP A 334 7.42 3.28 -15.32
N THR A 335 8.50 2.64 -14.90
CA THR A 335 9.78 2.66 -15.62
C THR A 335 9.75 1.79 -16.87
N ASN A 336 8.75 0.92 -17.03
CA ASN A 336 8.64 0.00 -18.17
C ASN A 336 7.98 0.61 -19.41
N GLU A 337 7.39 1.81 -19.28
CA GLU A 337 6.68 2.46 -20.37
C GLU A 337 7.61 2.85 -21.51
N ILE A 338 7.10 2.75 -22.74
CA ILE A 338 7.84 3.08 -23.98
C ILE A 338 7.37 4.39 -24.63
N ASP A 339 6.25 4.95 -24.19
CA ASP A 339 5.69 6.20 -24.74
C ASP A 339 6.23 7.43 -24.01
N SER A 340 5.99 8.62 -24.58
CA SER A 340 6.54 9.87 -24.06
C SER A 340 5.68 10.47 -22.94
N TRP A 341 6.31 10.86 -21.84
CA TRP A 341 5.69 11.67 -20.77
C TRP A 341 5.56 13.15 -21.14
N THR A 342 6.25 13.62 -22.19
CA THR A 342 6.28 15.05 -22.59
C THR A 342 4.88 15.67 -22.72
N PRO A 343 3.88 15.06 -23.39
CA PRO A 343 2.54 15.65 -23.52
C PRO A 343 1.83 15.89 -22.19
N ILE A 344 2.04 15.01 -21.20
CA ILE A 344 1.46 15.17 -19.86
C ILE A 344 2.18 16.29 -19.13
N LEU A 345 3.52 16.27 -19.13
CA LEU A 345 4.35 17.24 -18.42
C LEU A 345 4.10 18.69 -18.89
N LEU A 346 3.88 18.89 -20.19
CA LEU A 346 3.55 20.20 -20.77
C LEU A 346 2.26 20.80 -20.20
N ASN A 347 1.29 19.96 -19.85
CA ASN A 347 -0.02 20.37 -19.35
C ASN A 347 -0.06 20.60 -17.83
N LEU A 348 1.01 20.28 -17.10
CA LEU A 348 1.07 20.49 -15.65
C LEU A 348 1.27 21.98 -15.33
N ILE A 349 0.50 22.47 -14.36
CA ILE A 349 0.53 23.87 -13.90
C ILE A 349 1.14 24.03 -12.50
N ASN A 350 1.45 22.93 -11.82
CA ASN A 350 2.01 22.94 -10.48
C ASN A 350 3.34 23.72 -10.44
N ARG A 351 3.57 24.44 -9.33
CA ARG A 351 4.81 25.22 -9.15
C ARG A 351 6.06 24.35 -9.04
N ARG A 352 5.93 23.15 -8.47
CA ARG A 352 7.01 22.18 -8.36
C ARG A 352 6.53 20.83 -8.87
N VAL A 353 7.21 20.31 -9.88
CA VAL A 353 6.93 18.99 -10.46
C VAL A 353 8.20 18.16 -10.42
N CYS A 354 8.09 16.91 -9.96
CA CYS A 354 9.17 15.94 -9.98
C CYS A 354 8.68 14.66 -10.64
N LEU A 355 9.22 14.30 -11.80
CA LEU A 355 9.07 12.93 -12.34
C LEU A 355 10.22 12.08 -11.80
N MET A 356 9.90 10.98 -11.13
CA MET A 356 10.89 10.25 -10.34
C MET A 356 11.91 9.52 -11.20
N ASN A 357 11.47 8.93 -12.32
CA ASN A 357 12.29 7.99 -13.08
C ASN A 357 12.21 8.24 -14.60
N GLU A 358 13.27 7.83 -15.29
CA GLU A 358 13.26 7.68 -16.75
C GLU A 358 12.62 6.33 -17.13
N ASN A 359 11.70 6.36 -18.09
CA ASN A 359 11.04 5.15 -18.60
C ASN A 359 11.91 4.43 -19.66
N ARG A 360 11.43 3.32 -20.24
CA ARG A 360 12.18 2.47 -21.20
C ARG A 360 12.21 3.03 -22.63
N ARG A 361 11.65 4.21 -22.85
CA ARG A 361 11.57 4.84 -24.17
C ARG A 361 12.95 5.09 -24.78
N ASP A 362 13.09 4.78 -26.08
CA ASP A 362 14.25 5.11 -26.92
C ASP A 362 13.76 5.74 -28.25
N PRO A 363 14.13 7.00 -28.58
CA PRO A 363 14.97 7.91 -27.82
C PRO A 363 14.29 8.43 -26.53
N PRO A 364 15.06 8.82 -25.50
CA PRO A 364 14.52 9.34 -24.23
C PRO A 364 13.51 10.49 -24.38
N ASN A 365 12.67 10.72 -23.37
CA ASN A 365 11.67 11.80 -23.37
C ASN A 365 12.29 13.13 -23.82
N ASN A 366 11.60 13.85 -24.71
CA ASN A 366 12.12 15.11 -25.23
C ASN A 366 11.94 16.23 -24.19
N TYR A 367 12.97 16.43 -23.38
CA TYR A 367 13.01 17.48 -22.35
C TYR A 367 13.26 18.87 -22.94
N VAL A 368 13.78 18.95 -24.17
CA VAL A 368 13.96 20.22 -24.87
C VAL A 368 12.59 20.83 -25.16
N ASP A 369 11.60 20.06 -25.60
CA ASP A 369 10.23 20.55 -25.83
C ASP A 369 9.60 21.16 -24.56
N LEU A 370 9.86 20.57 -23.39
CA LEU A 370 9.39 21.11 -22.11
C LEU A 370 10.07 22.46 -21.80
N ILE A 371 11.37 22.57 -22.10
CA ILE A 371 12.15 23.80 -21.92
C ILE A 371 11.67 24.89 -22.89
N GLU A 372 11.44 24.55 -24.16
CA GLU A 372 10.88 25.46 -25.17
C GLU A 372 9.55 26.02 -24.73
N ASN A 373 8.66 25.14 -24.28
CA ASN A 373 7.36 25.57 -23.76
C ASN A 373 7.50 26.58 -22.61
N TRP A 374 8.48 26.40 -21.73
CA TRP A 374 8.72 27.33 -20.62
C TRP A 374 9.36 28.65 -21.06
N LEU A 375 10.21 28.62 -22.09
CA LEU A 375 10.78 29.83 -22.69
C LEU A 375 9.71 30.65 -23.41
N GLU A 376 8.83 30.00 -24.17
CA GLU A 376 7.77 30.65 -24.95
C GLU A 376 6.62 31.16 -24.09
N ARG A 377 6.05 30.31 -23.23
CA ARG A 377 4.87 30.67 -22.42
C ARG A 377 5.22 31.43 -21.15
N GLY A 378 6.47 31.32 -20.71
CA GLY A 378 6.91 31.78 -19.40
C GLY A 378 6.33 30.94 -18.25
N ARG A 379 6.97 31.01 -17.09
CA ARG A 379 6.46 30.45 -15.84
C ARG A 379 6.75 31.42 -14.68
N PRO A 380 5.96 31.38 -13.59
CA PRO A 380 6.20 32.21 -12.41
C PRO A 380 7.60 32.00 -11.82
N VAL A 381 8.17 33.05 -11.21
CA VAL A 381 9.43 32.96 -10.47
C VAL A 381 9.36 31.88 -9.39
N GLY A 382 10.41 31.06 -9.30
CA GLY A 382 10.50 29.97 -8.34
C GLY A 382 9.82 28.67 -8.79
N THR A 383 9.26 28.62 -10.01
CA THR A 383 8.80 27.37 -10.61
C THR A 383 9.98 26.43 -10.84
N THR A 384 9.83 25.17 -10.46
CA THR A 384 10.88 24.14 -10.60
C THR A 384 10.33 22.86 -11.21
N PHE A 385 11.10 22.25 -12.09
CA PHE A 385 10.86 20.91 -12.58
C PHE A 385 12.10 20.05 -12.34
N SER A 386 11.91 18.80 -11.96
CA SER A 386 13.00 17.83 -11.86
C SER A 386 12.62 16.47 -12.40
N MET A 387 13.62 15.76 -12.94
CA MET A 387 13.46 14.46 -13.57
C MET A 387 14.61 13.55 -13.14
N GLY A 388 14.32 12.32 -12.73
CA GLY A 388 15.34 11.28 -12.58
C GLY A 388 15.79 10.73 -13.94
N LEU A 389 17.10 10.58 -14.11
CA LEU A 389 17.73 10.05 -15.32
C LEU A 389 18.60 8.84 -14.99
N LYS A 390 18.60 7.84 -15.87
CA LYS A 390 19.44 6.64 -15.74
C LYS A 390 20.88 6.93 -16.15
N ASN A 391 21.04 7.68 -17.25
CA ASN A 391 22.33 7.91 -17.90
C ASN A 391 22.73 9.40 -17.88
N GLU A 392 23.99 9.69 -17.56
CA GLU A 392 24.52 11.06 -17.61
C GLU A 392 24.48 11.65 -19.03
N ASN A 393 24.70 10.80 -20.04
CA ASN A 393 24.73 11.20 -21.45
C ASN A 393 23.43 11.86 -21.89
N THR A 394 22.27 11.42 -21.40
CA THR A 394 20.98 12.05 -21.70
C THR A 394 20.95 13.50 -21.21
N ALA A 395 21.47 13.75 -20.00
CA ALA A 395 21.58 15.11 -19.45
C ALA A 395 22.56 15.97 -20.25
N LYS A 396 23.73 15.41 -20.60
CA LYS A 396 24.75 16.11 -21.40
C LYS A 396 24.22 16.50 -22.78
N GLN A 397 23.62 15.56 -23.51
CA GLN A 397 23.00 15.81 -24.81
C GLN A 397 21.92 16.90 -24.73
N CYS A 398 21.08 16.87 -23.69
CA CYS A 398 20.10 17.93 -23.46
C CYS A 398 20.78 19.29 -23.26
N LEU A 399 21.79 19.39 -22.41
CA LEU A 399 22.51 20.66 -22.17
C LEU A 399 23.27 21.14 -23.41
N ASP A 400 23.93 20.24 -24.14
CA ASP A 400 24.70 20.59 -25.34
C ASP A 400 23.80 21.14 -26.45
N THR A 401 22.58 20.58 -26.58
CA THR A 401 21.54 21.12 -27.47
C THR A 401 21.13 22.54 -27.05
N LEU A 402 21.01 22.82 -25.75
CA LEU A 402 20.63 24.13 -25.24
C LEU A 402 21.76 25.17 -25.36
N LYS A 403 23.03 24.76 -25.31
CA LYS A 403 24.20 25.65 -25.44
C LYS A 403 24.31 26.30 -26.82
N GLN A 404 23.76 25.68 -27.87
CA GLN A 404 23.80 26.20 -29.23
C GLN A 404 22.79 27.35 -29.49
N ARG A 405 22.05 27.78 -28.47
CA ARG A 405 20.97 28.77 -28.61
C ARG A 405 21.45 30.20 -28.43
N GLU A 406 20.82 31.12 -29.14
CA GLU A 406 21.13 32.56 -29.08
C GLU A 406 20.75 33.21 -27.73
N ASN A 407 19.79 32.63 -27.00
CA ASN A 407 19.32 33.18 -25.73
C ASN A 407 20.14 32.71 -24.51
N VAL A 408 21.29 32.06 -24.72
CA VAL A 408 22.20 31.63 -23.64
C VAL A 408 22.88 32.84 -23.02
N LEU A 409 22.78 32.96 -21.69
CA LEU A 409 23.46 33.98 -20.89
C LEU A 409 24.80 33.49 -20.35
N GLY A 410 24.90 32.18 -20.10
CA GLY A 410 26.08 31.53 -19.59
C GLY A 410 25.88 30.03 -19.49
N SER A 411 26.96 29.27 -19.63
CA SER A 411 26.95 27.81 -19.56
C SER A 411 28.20 27.28 -18.89
N SER A 412 28.07 26.12 -18.25
CA SER A 412 29.17 25.28 -17.76
C SER A 412 28.98 23.85 -18.27
N GLU A 413 29.81 22.92 -17.83
CA GLU A 413 29.66 21.51 -18.17
C GLU A 413 28.28 20.94 -17.74
N LYS A 414 27.82 21.29 -16.54
CA LYS A 414 26.61 20.72 -15.92
C LYS A 414 25.43 21.68 -15.80
N GLN A 415 25.52 22.87 -16.40
CA GLN A 415 24.50 23.92 -16.28
C GLN A 415 24.44 24.81 -17.52
N VAL A 416 23.23 25.27 -17.88
CA VAL A 416 22.97 26.31 -18.89
C VAL A 416 21.97 27.32 -18.32
N GLN A 417 22.20 28.60 -18.57
CA GLN A 417 21.29 29.70 -18.21
C GLN A 417 20.75 30.34 -19.48
N LEU A 418 19.43 30.38 -19.61
CA LEU A 418 18.72 30.86 -20.79
C LEU A 418 17.86 32.07 -20.42
N ARG A 419 17.93 33.14 -21.20
CA ARG A 419 17.07 34.31 -21.02
C ARG A 419 15.64 33.96 -21.42
N ILE A 420 14.68 34.18 -20.51
CA ILE A 420 13.24 34.15 -20.83
C ILE A 420 12.81 35.55 -21.27
N ASN A 421 13.09 36.58 -20.45
CA ASN A 421 12.82 37.98 -20.76
C ASN A 421 13.78 38.91 -19.99
N ALA A 422 13.55 40.23 -20.03
CA ALA A 422 14.39 41.22 -19.37
C ALA A 422 14.59 40.99 -17.86
N SER A 423 13.64 40.31 -17.20
CA SER A 423 13.63 40.13 -15.74
C SER A 423 13.80 38.68 -15.27
N LEU A 424 13.69 37.70 -16.18
CA LEU A 424 13.64 36.27 -15.86
C LEU A 424 14.67 35.45 -16.64
N THR A 425 15.30 34.53 -15.93
CA THR A 425 16.24 33.54 -16.48
C THR A 425 15.77 32.13 -16.11
N LEU A 426 15.86 31.21 -17.06
CA LEU A 426 15.70 29.78 -16.85
C LEU A 426 17.07 29.15 -16.62
N THR A 427 17.26 28.51 -15.47
CA THR A 427 18.45 27.72 -15.18
C THR A 427 18.15 26.24 -15.36
N VAL A 428 18.92 25.58 -16.23
CA VAL A 428 18.87 24.13 -16.47
C VAL A 428 20.17 23.53 -15.99
N PHE A 429 20.14 22.53 -15.13
CA PHE A 429 21.34 21.86 -14.61
C PHE A 429 21.04 20.42 -14.23
N TYR A 430 22.06 19.58 -14.15
CA TYR A 430 21.91 18.24 -13.60
C TYR A 430 22.87 17.99 -12.44
N VAL A 431 22.45 17.14 -11.53
CA VAL A 431 23.27 16.70 -10.39
C VAL A 431 23.29 15.18 -10.33
N GLU A 432 24.41 14.63 -9.89
CA GLU A 432 24.48 13.24 -9.45
C GLU A 432 23.83 13.14 -8.07
N GLN A 433 22.98 12.14 -7.87
CA GLN A 433 22.37 11.90 -6.57
C GLN A 433 23.20 10.86 -5.81
N PRO A 434 23.63 11.13 -4.56
CA PRO A 434 24.33 10.14 -3.77
C PRO A 434 23.42 8.94 -3.47
N GLU A 435 23.99 7.74 -3.47
CA GLU A 435 23.29 6.46 -3.26
C GLU A 435 22.54 6.39 -1.90
N ASP A 436 22.87 7.23 -0.91
CA ASP A 436 22.16 7.26 0.37
C ASP A 436 20.93 8.20 0.40
N SER A 437 20.61 8.88 -0.70
CA SER A 437 19.50 9.85 -0.79
C SER A 437 18.25 9.34 -1.51
N PHE A 438 18.21 8.05 -1.88
CA PHE A 438 17.06 7.45 -2.54
C PHE A 438 15.80 7.60 -1.67
N PRO A 439 14.72 8.22 -2.16
CA PRO A 439 13.41 7.68 -1.85
C PRO A 439 13.44 6.23 -2.31
N CYS A 440 13.01 5.29 -1.48
CA CYS A 440 13.09 3.82 -1.67
C CYS A 440 12.65 3.27 -3.05
N ASP A 441 12.10 4.13 -3.93
CA ASP A 441 11.47 3.81 -5.22
C ASP A 441 12.16 4.48 -6.45
N SER A 442 13.33 5.12 -6.30
CA SER A 442 14.03 5.81 -7.42
C SER A 442 15.18 4.99 -7.99
N GLU A 443 15.12 4.61 -9.27
CA GLU A 443 16.18 3.88 -9.99
C GLU A 443 17.21 4.81 -10.66
N SER A 444 17.02 6.13 -10.54
CA SER A 444 17.79 7.15 -11.26
C SER A 444 19.06 7.58 -10.52
N LYS A 445 20.19 7.64 -11.23
CA LYS A 445 21.50 8.09 -10.71
C LYS A 445 21.71 9.59 -10.83
N TYR A 446 21.12 10.19 -11.87
CA TYR A 446 21.24 11.62 -12.14
C TYR A 446 19.88 12.30 -12.03
N ARG A 447 19.86 13.60 -11.76
CA ARG A 447 18.64 14.39 -11.72
C ARG A 447 18.79 15.68 -12.49
N LEU A 448 18.06 15.80 -13.60
CA LEU A 448 17.91 17.05 -14.35
C LEU A 448 16.97 17.99 -13.61
N ARG A 449 17.30 19.27 -13.56
CA ARG A 449 16.54 20.31 -12.86
C ARG A 449 16.42 21.57 -13.70
N LEU A 450 15.21 22.10 -13.76
CA LEU A 450 14.86 23.37 -14.37
C LEU A 450 14.37 24.30 -13.26
N LYS A 451 14.81 25.55 -13.26
CA LYS A 451 14.40 26.55 -12.27
C LYS A 451 14.28 27.93 -12.91
N VAL A 452 13.12 28.57 -12.73
CA VAL A 452 12.93 29.97 -13.11
C VAL A 452 13.39 30.88 -11.98
N VAL A 453 14.33 31.77 -12.27
CA VAL A 453 14.91 32.74 -11.33
C VAL A 453 14.73 34.17 -11.85
N ARG A 454 14.65 35.10 -10.92
CA ARG A 454 14.70 36.54 -11.25
C ARG A 454 16.14 36.91 -11.56
N ASN A 455 16.34 37.74 -12.57
CA ASN A 455 17.65 38.34 -12.83
C ASN A 455 18.07 39.12 -11.58
N ARG A 456 19.32 38.97 -11.15
CA ARG A 456 19.88 39.90 -10.16
C ARG A 456 19.88 41.27 -10.84
N SER A 457 19.16 42.24 -10.28
CA SER A 457 19.32 43.64 -10.66
C SER A 457 20.79 44.00 -10.45
N GLU A 458 21.40 44.59 -11.48
CA GLU A 458 22.76 45.14 -11.43
C GLU A 458 22.91 46.15 -10.28
#